data_AF-A0A420PJY7-F1
#
_entry.id   AF-A0A420PJY7-F1
#
_cell.length_a   1.000
_cell.length_b   1.000
_cell.length_c   1.000
_cell.angle_alpha   90.00
_cell.angle_beta   90.00
_cell.angle_gamma   90.00
#
_symmetry.space_group_name_H-M   'P 1'
#
loop_
_entity.id
_entity.type
_entity.pdbx_description
1 polymer ?
#
loop_
_entity_poly.entity_id
_entity_poly.type
_entity_poly.pdbx_seq_one_letter_code
_entity_poly.pdbx_strand_id
1 'polypeptide(L)'
;MKNQLRYPAGQHNKVHRLAEKRASYDLKTVHSIMNRSFVFHVSFQPDAEDPFPTTIPMLGAMGNFAYPSAGLDEPQDCYIHGYISARMANLSRKSMDDGLPGLPVCVSVAKVDGLVLALSAFTHSCNYRSAVLFGHAALVTDESEKLWALELLTNKIIPGRWDQVRQPPNKFELMQTQILRVRVTSGSAKVRAGPPADDKEDVQDPGVMKNVWSGYVPLVERMGQPIPSAYNQLQDVPDHVRDLREGFNEEADAYNDKLVKQYSEPYRLYNTHISEYELGSPVTLYGDIPFMQAHRKDSYVGLFWLNAAETWIDITKTKTKTDTNTNTQWISEAGTLDVLIFL
;
A
#
# COMPACT_ATOMS: atom_id res chain seq x y z
N MET A 1 21.59 9.49 13.69
CA MET A 1 20.51 8.58 13.24
C MET A 1 19.51 8.49 14.38
N LYS A 2 18.24 8.84 14.19
CA LYS A 2 17.22 8.63 15.24
C LYS A 2 17.04 7.12 15.43
N ASN A 3 17.08 6.63 16.67
CA ASN A 3 16.79 5.24 16.98
C ASN A 3 15.36 4.93 16.54
N GLN A 4 15.21 4.19 15.44
CA GLN A 4 13.92 3.78 14.94
C GLN A 4 13.39 2.66 15.84
N LEU A 5 12.19 2.84 16.41
CA LEU A 5 11.58 1.82 17.25
C LEU A 5 11.18 0.60 16.42
N ARG A 6 11.32 -0.58 17.00
CA ARG A 6 11.08 -1.88 16.34
C ARG A 6 10.35 -2.82 17.30
N TYR A 7 9.51 -3.68 16.75
CA TYR A 7 9.00 -4.83 17.48
C TYR A 7 10.11 -5.84 17.77
N PRO A 8 10.08 -6.52 18.93
CA PRO A 8 10.98 -7.62 19.20
C PRO A 8 10.68 -8.78 18.24
N ALA A 9 11.72 -9.38 17.67
CA ALA A 9 11.60 -10.63 16.90
C ALA A 9 11.67 -11.82 17.86
N GLY A 10 10.57 -12.55 17.98
CA GLY A 10 10.42 -13.71 18.87
C GLY A 10 9.85 -14.92 18.15
N GLN A 11 9.45 -15.93 18.93
CA GLN A 11 8.98 -17.22 18.42
C GLN A 11 7.82 -17.11 17.41
N HIS A 12 6.92 -16.14 17.60
CA HIS A 12 5.70 -16.03 16.79
C HIS A 12 5.87 -15.20 15.51
N ASN A 13 6.64 -14.11 15.56
CA ASN A 13 6.73 -13.13 14.47
C ASN A 13 8.03 -13.18 13.67
N LYS A 14 9.03 -13.98 14.10
CA LYS A 14 10.32 -14.06 13.39
C LYS A 14 10.12 -14.63 11.99
N VAL A 15 10.42 -13.81 10.98
CA VAL A 15 10.44 -14.23 9.58
C VAL A 15 11.68 -15.09 9.36
N HIS A 16 11.50 -16.29 8.81
CA HIS A 16 12.59 -17.22 8.49
C HIS A 16 13.03 -17.14 7.02
N ARG A 17 12.09 -17.39 6.09
CA ARG A 17 12.41 -17.44 4.65
C ARG A 17 12.64 -16.04 4.08
N LEU A 18 13.83 -15.79 3.53
CA LEU A 18 14.26 -14.52 2.91
C LEU A 18 14.21 -13.33 3.88
N ALA A 19 14.46 -13.59 5.17
CA ALA A 19 14.33 -12.60 6.23
C ALA A 19 15.21 -11.37 6.00
N GLU A 20 16.50 -11.57 5.70
CA GLU A 20 17.46 -10.49 5.47
C GLU A 20 17.07 -9.54 4.33
N LYS A 21 16.36 -10.07 3.32
CA LYS A 21 15.97 -9.30 2.13
C LYS A 21 14.61 -8.63 2.25
N ARG A 22 13.71 -9.15 3.10
CA ARG A 22 12.27 -8.84 3.03
C ARG A 22 11.62 -8.53 4.37
N ALA A 23 12.22 -8.93 5.49
CA ALA A 23 11.62 -8.73 6.80
C ALA A 23 11.91 -7.32 7.31
N SER A 24 10.89 -6.66 7.86
CA SER A 24 11.06 -5.45 8.67
C SER A 24 10.29 -5.65 9.98
N TYR A 25 10.88 -5.17 11.06
CA TYR A 25 10.24 -5.12 12.38
C TYR A 25 10.01 -3.68 12.83
N ASP A 26 10.27 -2.71 11.94
CA ASP A 26 10.22 -1.29 12.30
C ASP A 26 8.76 -0.87 12.45
N LEU A 27 8.45 -0.18 13.56
CA LEU A 27 7.06 0.19 13.89
C LEU A 27 6.42 0.96 12.73
N LYS A 28 7.14 1.94 12.20
CA LYS A 28 6.70 2.75 11.05
C LYS A 28 6.27 1.90 9.86
N THR A 29 7.06 0.91 9.48
CA THR A 29 6.75 0.03 8.34
C THR A 29 5.50 -0.79 8.62
N VAL A 30 5.44 -1.43 9.79
CA VAL A 30 4.29 -2.26 10.20
C VAL A 30 3.01 -1.42 10.26
N HIS A 31 3.02 -0.31 11.00
CA HIS A 31 1.86 0.57 11.16
C HIS A 31 1.41 1.21 9.84
N SER A 32 2.36 1.56 8.95
CA SER A 32 2.01 2.09 7.63
C SER A 32 1.24 1.06 6.78
N ILE A 33 1.68 -0.21 6.80
CA ILE A 33 1.01 -1.29 6.05
C ILE A 33 -0.37 -1.59 6.66
N MET A 34 -0.47 -1.66 7.99
CA MET A 34 -1.73 -1.84 8.71
C MET A 34 -2.71 -0.71 8.38
N ASN A 35 -2.32 0.55 8.55
CA ASN A 35 -3.23 1.69 8.34
C ASN A 35 -3.61 1.90 6.87
N ARG A 36 -2.78 1.46 5.92
CA ARG A 36 -3.10 1.47 4.48
C ARG A 36 -4.11 0.39 4.06
N SER A 37 -4.45 -0.53 4.96
CA SER A 37 -5.38 -1.64 4.68
C SER A 37 -6.69 -1.38 5.40
N PHE A 38 -7.84 -1.43 4.73
CA PHE A 38 -9.13 -1.21 5.40
C PHE A 38 -9.59 -2.41 6.21
N VAL A 39 -9.40 -3.61 5.65
CA VAL A 39 -9.83 -4.88 6.25
C VAL A 39 -8.64 -5.62 6.83
N PHE A 40 -8.76 -6.01 8.10
CA PHE A 40 -7.81 -6.82 8.85
C PHE A 40 -8.35 -8.24 8.96
N HIS A 41 -7.49 -9.24 8.76
CA HIS A 41 -7.83 -10.64 8.99
C HIS A 41 -7.42 -11.00 10.42
N VAL A 42 -8.42 -11.17 11.29
CA VAL A 42 -8.22 -11.45 12.72
C VAL A 42 -8.39 -12.94 12.94
N SER A 43 -7.29 -13.62 13.23
CA SER A 43 -7.23 -15.05 13.50
C SER A 43 -7.11 -15.32 15.00
N PHE A 44 -7.89 -16.26 15.50
CA PHE A 44 -7.88 -16.66 16.91
C PHE A 44 -8.33 -18.11 17.07
N GLN A 45 -7.96 -18.71 18.20
CA GLN A 45 -8.43 -20.03 18.58
C GLN A 45 -9.77 -19.90 19.30
N PRO A 46 -10.86 -20.43 18.77
CA PRO A 46 -12.16 -20.15 19.35
C PRO A 46 -12.53 -21.04 20.55
N ASP A 47 -11.92 -22.21 20.67
CA ASP A 47 -11.99 -23.11 21.82
C ASP A 47 -10.74 -23.99 21.81
N ALA A 48 -10.28 -24.48 22.97
CA ALA A 48 -9.11 -25.35 23.05
C ALA A 48 -9.34 -26.71 22.36
N GLU A 49 -10.59 -27.18 22.35
CA GLU A 49 -10.99 -28.44 21.72
C GLU A 49 -11.29 -28.32 20.22
N ASP A 50 -11.45 -27.09 19.71
CA ASP A 50 -11.67 -26.87 18.27
C ASP A 50 -10.32 -27.05 17.55
N PRO A 51 -10.16 -28.02 16.63
CA PRO A 51 -8.88 -28.21 15.96
C PRO A 51 -8.58 -27.09 14.94
N PHE A 52 -9.55 -26.21 14.63
CA PHE A 52 -9.41 -25.20 13.59
C PHE A 52 -9.30 -23.77 14.15
N PRO A 53 -8.32 -22.97 13.71
CA PRO A 53 -8.33 -21.55 13.98
C PRO A 53 -9.47 -20.88 13.20
N THR A 54 -10.10 -19.88 13.81
CA THR A 54 -11.08 -19.03 13.14
C THR A 54 -10.40 -17.78 12.63
N THR A 55 -10.73 -17.33 11.41
CA THR A 55 -10.30 -16.03 10.87
C THR A 55 -11.50 -15.20 10.44
N ILE A 56 -11.58 -13.97 10.92
CA ILE A 56 -12.69 -13.04 10.63
C ILE A 56 -12.11 -11.76 10.01
N PRO A 57 -12.57 -11.36 8.81
CA PRO A 57 -12.27 -10.06 8.23
C PRO A 57 -13.02 -8.95 9.00
N MET A 58 -12.31 -7.94 9.48
CA MET A 58 -12.87 -6.85 10.29
C MET A 58 -12.26 -5.51 9.89
N LEU A 59 -13.01 -4.41 10.03
CA LEU A 59 -12.42 -3.08 9.98
C LEU A 59 -11.57 -2.88 11.24
N GLY A 60 -10.38 -2.32 11.07
CA GLY A 60 -9.50 -2.01 12.18
C GLY A 60 -8.62 -0.81 11.91
N ALA A 61 -8.02 -0.24 12.95
CA ALA A 61 -7.13 0.91 12.90
C ALA A 61 -6.00 0.74 13.92
N MET A 62 -4.80 1.21 13.58
CA MET A 62 -3.76 1.41 14.59
C MET A 62 -3.94 2.77 15.25
N GLY A 63 -3.80 2.85 16.57
CA GLY A 63 -3.88 4.10 17.32
C GLY A 63 -3.45 3.93 18.77
N ASN A 64 -3.37 5.03 19.51
CA ASN A 64 -3.02 5.00 20.93
C ASN A 64 -3.95 5.94 21.71
N PHE A 65 -4.84 5.37 22.50
CA PHE A 65 -5.79 6.17 23.29
C PHE A 65 -5.11 7.07 24.33
N ALA A 66 -4.05 6.56 24.98
CA ALA A 66 -3.32 7.33 25.99
C ALA A 66 -2.48 8.47 25.37
N TYR A 67 -2.06 8.30 24.12
CA TYR A 67 -1.28 9.28 23.36
C TYR A 67 -1.84 9.43 21.93
N PRO A 68 -2.99 10.12 21.73
CA PRO A 68 -3.66 10.19 20.43
C PRO A 68 -2.81 10.82 19.31
N SER A 69 -1.78 11.60 19.67
CA SER A 69 -0.83 12.19 18.73
C SER A 69 0.30 11.25 18.30
N ALA A 70 0.33 10.00 18.77
CA ALA A 70 1.41 9.05 18.49
C ALA A 70 1.57 8.80 16.99
N GLY A 71 2.77 9.05 16.48
CA GLY A 71 3.15 8.80 15.09
C GLY A 71 3.25 7.31 14.76
N LEU A 72 3.41 7.01 13.47
CA LEU A 72 3.57 5.63 12.98
C LEU A 72 4.84 4.95 13.53
N ASP A 73 5.85 5.71 13.92
CA ASP A 73 7.10 5.23 14.51
C ASP A 73 7.04 5.06 16.03
N GLU A 74 5.88 5.29 16.65
CA GLU A 74 5.65 5.13 18.09
C GLU A 74 4.74 3.91 18.39
N PRO A 75 4.75 3.38 19.62
CA PRO A 75 3.89 2.26 20.00
C PRO A 75 2.40 2.59 19.86
N GLN A 76 1.67 1.71 19.17
CA GLN A 76 0.23 1.80 18.94
C GLN A 76 -0.43 0.45 19.27
N ASP A 77 -1.68 0.52 19.71
CA ASP A 77 -2.58 -0.63 19.80
C ASP A 77 -3.37 -0.78 18.50
N CYS A 78 -3.94 -1.96 18.27
CA CYS A 78 -4.82 -2.22 17.14
C CYS A 78 -6.26 -2.26 17.63
N TYR A 79 -7.10 -1.32 17.18
CA TYR A 79 -8.52 -1.27 17.49
C TYR A 79 -9.30 -1.90 16.34
N ILE A 80 -10.18 -2.85 16.64
CA ILE A 80 -11.01 -3.52 15.65
C ILE A 80 -12.49 -3.34 15.99
N HIS A 81 -13.27 -2.99 14.96
CA HIS A 81 -14.72 -2.84 15.08
C HIS A 81 -15.39 -4.20 15.02
N GLY A 82 -16.14 -4.57 16.04
CA GLY A 82 -17.00 -5.74 16.03
C GLY A 82 -18.49 -5.37 16.08
N TYR A 83 -19.26 -5.88 15.12
CA TYR A 83 -20.61 -6.35 15.47
C TYR A 83 -20.45 -7.64 16.27
N ILE A 84 -21.40 -7.93 17.15
CA ILE A 84 -21.47 -9.07 18.06
C ILE A 84 -21.36 -10.40 17.28
N SER A 85 -20.19 -10.79 16.78
CA SER A 85 -19.83 -12.19 16.83
C SER A 85 -19.64 -12.44 18.32
N ALA A 86 -20.76 -12.79 18.98
CA ALA A 86 -20.81 -13.03 20.43
C ALA A 86 -19.60 -13.87 20.86
N ARG A 87 -19.17 -14.79 20.01
CA ARG A 87 -17.97 -15.61 20.16
C ARG A 87 -16.70 -14.84 20.54
N MET A 88 -16.16 -13.94 19.69
CA MET A 88 -14.85 -13.32 19.99
C MET A 88 -14.92 -12.38 21.19
N ALA A 89 -16.02 -11.62 21.33
CA ALA A 89 -16.25 -10.77 22.50
C ALA A 89 -16.45 -11.58 23.79
N ASN A 90 -17.19 -12.70 23.75
CA ASN A 90 -17.37 -13.60 24.89
C ASN A 90 -16.05 -14.26 25.29
N LEU A 91 -15.25 -14.70 24.31
CA LEU A 91 -13.94 -15.29 24.57
C LEU A 91 -12.97 -14.27 25.17
N SER A 92 -13.00 -13.03 24.67
CA SER A 92 -12.20 -11.93 25.23
C SER A 92 -12.62 -11.63 26.67
N ARG A 93 -13.94 -11.54 26.96
CA ARG A 93 -14.46 -11.40 28.34
C ARG A 93 -14.00 -12.54 29.23
N LYS A 94 -14.25 -13.79 28.82
CA LYS A 94 -13.87 -14.98 29.57
C LYS A 94 -12.38 -14.96 29.90
N SER A 95 -11.54 -14.66 28.91
CA SER A 95 -10.09 -14.55 29.12
C SER A 95 -9.73 -13.47 30.15
N MET A 96 -10.39 -12.31 30.10
CA MET A 96 -10.21 -11.25 31.10
C MET A 96 -10.72 -11.65 32.50
N ASP A 97 -11.86 -12.35 32.58
CA ASP A 97 -12.43 -12.86 33.82
C ASP A 97 -11.51 -13.92 34.47
N ASP A 98 -10.80 -14.70 33.65
CA ASP A 98 -9.76 -15.66 34.05
C ASP A 98 -8.43 -14.96 34.46
N GLY A 99 -8.39 -13.62 34.49
CA GLY A 99 -7.21 -12.83 34.88
C GLY A 99 -6.14 -12.68 33.80
N LEU A 100 -6.43 -13.07 32.56
CA LEU A 100 -5.52 -12.92 31.42
C LEU A 100 -5.70 -11.54 30.75
N PRO A 101 -4.69 -11.04 29.99
CA PRO A 101 -4.75 -9.73 29.35
C PRO A 101 -5.78 -9.60 28.22
N GLY A 102 -6.45 -10.68 27.82
CA GLY A 102 -7.42 -10.74 26.73
C GLY A 102 -7.20 -11.96 25.84
N LEU A 103 -8.10 -12.16 24.86
CA LEU A 103 -8.02 -13.28 23.91
C LEU A 103 -6.75 -13.17 23.06
N PRO A 104 -5.87 -14.20 23.01
CA PRO A 104 -4.75 -14.21 22.08
C PRO A 104 -5.22 -14.17 20.63
N VAL A 105 -4.74 -13.20 19.86
CA VAL A 105 -5.09 -13.01 18.45
C VAL A 105 -3.86 -12.77 17.58
N CYS A 106 -4.00 -13.14 16.31
CA CYS A 106 -3.10 -12.78 15.22
C CYS A 106 -3.88 -11.88 14.24
N VAL A 107 -3.39 -10.68 13.98
CA VAL A 107 -4.03 -9.74 13.04
C VAL A 107 -3.12 -9.58 11.83
N SER A 108 -3.63 -9.86 10.64
CA SER A 108 -2.84 -9.80 9.41
C SER A 108 -3.49 -8.97 8.30
N VAL A 109 -2.64 -8.32 7.52
CA VAL A 109 -3.01 -7.62 6.29
C VAL A 109 -1.99 -7.94 5.20
N ALA A 110 -2.44 -7.95 3.95
CA ALA A 110 -1.58 -8.13 2.79
C ALA A 110 -2.11 -7.32 1.61
N LYS A 111 -1.19 -6.78 0.81
CA LYS A 111 -1.47 -6.07 -0.44
C LYS A 111 -0.53 -6.59 -1.52
N VAL A 112 -1.08 -6.90 -2.68
CA VAL A 112 -0.30 -7.22 -3.89
C VAL A 112 0.00 -5.91 -4.60
N ASP A 113 1.28 -5.66 -4.86
CA ASP A 113 1.77 -4.45 -5.52
C ASP A 113 2.25 -4.73 -6.97
N GLY A 114 2.31 -6.01 -7.38
CA GLY A 114 2.60 -6.38 -8.77
C GLY A 114 2.85 -7.88 -8.96
N LEU A 115 2.71 -8.35 -10.19
CA LEU A 115 2.97 -9.73 -10.60
C LEU A 115 4.41 -9.84 -11.11
N VAL A 116 5.16 -10.84 -10.67
CA VAL A 116 6.55 -11.04 -11.05
C VAL A 116 6.64 -12.22 -12.00
N LEU A 117 7.03 -11.93 -13.23
CA LEU A 117 7.12 -12.87 -14.33
C LEU A 117 8.59 -13.20 -14.57
N ALA A 118 9.04 -14.37 -14.10
CA ALA A 118 10.41 -14.83 -14.16
C ALA A 118 10.67 -15.63 -15.46
N LEU A 119 11.94 -15.91 -15.75
CA LEU A 119 12.34 -16.76 -16.88
C LEU A 119 11.96 -18.24 -16.66
N SER A 120 11.87 -18.67 -15.40
CA SER A 120 11.45 -20.01 -14.99
C SER A 120 10.11 -20.00 -14.28
N ALA A 121 9.27 -20.99 -14.58
CA ALA A 121 7.95 -21.16 -13.97
C ALA A 121 8.01 -21.24 -12.44
N PHE A 122 9.10 -21.76 -11.87
CA PHE A 122 9.28 -21.90 -10.42
C PHE A 122 9.54 -20.55 -9.71
N THR A 123 10.10 -19.58 -10.43
CA THR A 123 10.62 -18.32 -9.87
C THR A 123 9.57 -17.20 -9.90
N HIS A 124 8.40 -17.45 -10.50
CA HIS A 124 7.24 -16.54 -10.45
C HIS A 124 6.88 -16.13 -9.03
N SER A 125 6.45 -14.88 -8.87
CA SER A 125 6.12 -14.33 -7.56
C SER A 125 5.17 -13.14 -7.66
N CYS A 126 5.03 -12.42 -6.56
CA CYS A 126 4.35 -11.12 -6.52
C CYS A 126 5.21 -10.13 -5.74
N ASN A 127 5.23 -8.88 -6.16
CA ASN A 127 5.54 -7.77 -5.27
C ASN A 127 4.37 -7.60 -4.29
N TYR A 128 4.69 -7.45 -3.01
CA TYR A 128 3.68 -7.36 -1.96
C TYR A 128 4.23 -6.66 -0.72
N ARG A 129 3.29 -6.21 0.10
CA ARG A 129 3.51 -5.85 1.49
C ARG A 129 2.54 -6.62 2.36
N SER A 130 3.04 -7.19 3.44
CA SER A 130 2.20 -7.72 4.50
C SER A 130 2.70 -7.29 5.86
N ALA A 131 1.78 -7.21 6.81
CA ALA A 131 2.07 -7.00 8.21
C ALA A 131 1.25 -7.99 9.04
N VAL A 132 1.87 -8.51 10.09
CA VAL A 132 1.25 -9.43 11.05
C VAL A 132 1.54 -8.91 12.45
N LEU A 133 0.50 -8.80 13.27
CA LEU A 133 0.56 -8.43 14.68
C LEU A 133 0.09 -9.61 15.53
N PHE A 134 0.79 -9.87 16.63
CA PHE A 134 0.36 -10.80 17.67
C PHE A 134 0.10 -10.02 18.94
N GLY A 135 -1.02 -10.29 19.60
CA GLY A 135 -1.41 -9.55 20.79
C GLY A 135 -2.61 -10.17 21.49
N HIS A 136 -3.15 -9.41 22.45
CA HIS A 136 -4.30 -9.83 23.24
C HIS A 136 -5.44 -8.85 23.01
N ALA A 137 -6.57 -9.36 22.50
CA ALA A 137 -7.80 -8.61 22.29
C ALA A 137 -8.58 -8.51 23.60
N ALA A 138 -8.76 -7.30 24.09
CA ALA A 138 -9.58 -6.98 25.25
C ALA A 138 -10.73 -6.05 24.85
N LEU A 139 -11.87 -6.16 25.52
CA LEU A 139 -12.97 -5.22 25.28
C LEU A 139 -12.62 -3.84 25.82
N VAL A 140 -12.94 -2.83 25.03
CA VAL A 140 -12.93 -1.45 25.49
C VAL A 140 -14.18 -1.21 26.33
N THR A 141 -14.00 -1.08 27.64
CA THR A 141 -15.08 -0.85 28.61
C THR A 141 -15.19 0.61 29.05
N ASP A 142 -14.09 1.37 28.96
CA ASP A 142 -14.09 2.81 29.21
C ASP A 142 -14.86 3.55 28.11
N GLU A 143 -15.79 4.42 28.50
CA GLU A 143 -16.67 5.12 27.57
C GLU A 143 -15.89 6.10 26.69
N SER A 144 -14.87 6.76 27.25
CA SER A 144 -14.06 7.74 26.51
C SER A 144 -13.14 7.07 25.50
N GLU A 145 -12.52 5.94 25.85
CA GLU A 145 -11.74 5.12 24.92
C GLU A 145 -12.64 4.55 23.81
N LYS A 146 -13.87 4.14 24.15
CA LYS A 146 -14.82 3.60 23.18
C LYS A 146 -15.24 4.64 22.14
N LEU A 147 -15.60 5.85 22.58
CA LEU A 147 -15.96 6.95 21.67
C LEU A 147 -14.78 7.37 20.80
N TRP A 148 -13.59 7.52 21.40
CA TRP A 148 -12.36 7.82 20.67
C TRP A 148 -12.03 6.73 19.63
N ALA A 149 -12.20 5.45 19.96
CA ALA A 149 -11.93 4.37 19.02
C ALA A 149 -12.94 4.31 17.89
N LEU A 150 -14.23 4.61 18.16
CA LEU A 150 -15.25 4.75 17.13
C LEU A 150 -14.94 5.89 16.16
N GLU A 151 -14.49 7.03 16.69
CA GLU A 151 -14.01 8.15 15.90
C GLU A 151 -12.79 7.76 15.05
N LEU A 152 -11.77 7.13 15.66
CA LEU A 152 -10.57 6.63 14.96
C LEU A 152 -10.94 5.71 13.80
N LEU A 153 -11.82 4.74 14.04
CA LEU A 153 -12.25 3.76 13.03
C LEU A 153 -13.05 4.43 11.91
N THR A 154 -13.94 5.37 12.24
CA THR A 154 -14.72 6.13 11.26
C THR A 154 -13.80 6.99 10.39
N ASN A 155 -12.89 7.73 11.02
CA ASN A 155 -11.95 8.62 10.35
C ASN A 155 -10.88 7.87 9.55
N LYS A 156 -10.61 6.60 9.89
CA LYS A 156 -9.76 5.73 9.06
C LYS A 156 -10.42 5.36 7.74
N ILE A 157 -11.75 5.25 7.68
CA ILE A 157 -12.45 4.99 6.41
C ILE A 157 -12.42 6.26 5.56
N ILE A 158 -12.84 7.39 6.13
CA ILE A 158 -12.77 8.69 5.47
C ILE A 158 -12.33 9.74 6.51
N PRO A 159 -11.19 10.42 6.31
CA PRO A 159 -10.73 11.45 7.24
C PRO A 159 -11.79 12.52 7.52
N GLY A 160 -11.95 12.87 8.80
CA GLY A 160 -12.93 13.88 9.26
C GLY A 160 -14.39 13.45 9.16
N ARG A 161 -14.69 12.20 8.75
CA ARG A 161 -16.05 11.73 8.54
C ARG A 161 -16.89 11.69 9.80
N TRP A 162 -16.28 11.47 10.95
CA TRP A 162 -16.96 11.48 12.23
C TRP A 162 -17.77 12.76 12.44
N ASP A 163 -17.20 13.92 12.18
CA ASP A 163 -17.87 15.22 12.39
C ASP A 163 -18.86 15.60 11.28
N GLN A 164 -18.86 14.85 10.18
CA GLN A 164 -19.68 15.10 8.98
C GLN A 164 -20.92 14.20 8.91
N VAL A 165 -21.19 13.42 9.97
CA VAL A 165 -22.38 12.59 10.11
C VAL A 165 -23.18 12.98 11.35
N ARG A 166 -24.35 12.40 11.55
CA ARG A 166 -25.20 12.67 12.72
C ARG A 166 -24.44 12.34 14.01
N GLN A 167 -24.28 13.35 14.87
CA GLN A 167 -23.66 13.23 16.19
C GLN A 167 -24.65 13.58 17.31
N PRO A 168 -24.47 13.03 18.53
CA PRO A 168 -23.63 11.87 18.86
C PRO A 168 -24.26 10.55 18.38
N PRO A 169 -23.53 9.41 18.40
CA PRO A 169 -24.16 8.11 18.29
C PRO A 169 -25.27 7.97 19.33
N ASN A 170 -26.38 7.37 18.95
CA ASN A 170 -27.49 7.14 19.87
C ASN A 170 -27.17 5.97 20.83
N LYS A 171 -27.94 5.86 21.91
CA LYS A 171 -27.72 4.83 22.94
C LYS A 171 -27.76 3.40 22.38
N PHE A 172 -28.62 3.13 21.40
CA PHE A 172 -28.74 1.79 20.80
C PHE A 172 -27.50 1.43 19.96
N GLU A 173 -26.98 2.38 19.18
CA GLU A 173 -25.74 2.23 18.42
C GLU A 173 -24.56 1.92 19.36
N LEU A 174 -24.43 2.66 20.46
CA LEU A 174 -23.36 2.43 21.44
C LEU A 174 -23.50 1.11 22.20
N MET A 175 -24.72 0.63 22.44
CA MET A 175 -24.96 -0.67 23.10
C MET A 175 -24.61 -1.86 22.19
N GLN A 176 -24.94 -1.76 20.90
CA GLN A 176 -24.75 -2.87 19.94
C GLN A 176 -23.32 -2.98 19.43
N THR A 177 -22.58 -1.87 19.38
CA THR A 177 -21.21 -1.87 18.90
C THR A 177 -20.23 -2.21 20.01
N GLN A 178 -19.37 -3.21 19.77
CA GLN A 178 -18.27 -3.58 20.65
C GLN A 178 -16.95 -3.26 19.96
N ILE A 179 -16.04 -2.63 20.69
CA ILE A 179 -14.69 -2.37 20.22
C ILE A 179 -13.74 -3.27 21.01
N LEU A 180 -12.86 -3.95 20.29
CA LEU A 180 -11.75 -4.67 20.89
C LEU A 180 -10.47 -3.89 20.65
N ARG A 181 -9.69 -3.71 21.71
CA ARG A 181 -8.32 -3.25 21.65
C ARG A 181 -7.40 -4.45 21.72
N VAL A 182 -6.58 -4.63 20.69
CA VAL A 182 -5.50 -5.61 20.67
C VAL A 182 -4.24 -4.92 21.18
N ARG A 183 -3.83 -5.26 22.41
CA ARG A 183 -2.52 -4.86 22.93
C ARG A 183 -1.44 -5.66 22.20
N VAL A 184 -0.68 -4.98 21.36
CA VAL A 184 0.30 -5.63 20.49
C VAL A 184 1.53 -6.06 21.30
N THR A 185 1.84 -7.34 21.25
CA THR A 185 3.01 -7.94 21.90
C THR A 185 4.21 -8.00 20.95
N SER A 186 3.96 -8.40 19.70
CA SER A 186 5.00 -8.43 18.66
C SER A 186 4.37 -8.22 17.28
N GLY A 187 5.18 -7.78 16.33
CA GLY A 187 4.74 -7.56 14.96
C GLY A 187 5.88 -7.77 13.98
N SER A 188 5.54 -8.09 12.74
CA SER A 188 6.50 -8.16 11.65
C SER A 188 5.85 -7.77 10.33
N ALA A 189 6.66 -7.20 9.45
CA ALA A 189 6.31 -6.94 8.07
C ALA A 189 7.17 -7.77 7.13
N LYS A 190 6.60 -8.13 5.98
CA LYS A 190 7.34 -8.73 4.88
C LYS A 190 7.02 -7.99 3.60
N VAL A 191 8.07 -7.47 2.97
CA VAL A 191 7.95 -6.64 1.77
C VAL A 191 8.81 -7.23 0.66
N ARG A 192 8.22 -7.41 -0.52
CA ARG A 192 8.94 -7.71 -1.77
C ARG A 192 8.62 -6.61 -2.76
N ALA A 193 9.67 -6.04 -3.33
CA ALA A 193 9.61 -5.04 -4.38
C ALA A 193 10.64 -5.38 -5.48
N GLY A 194 10.40 -4.89 -6.68
CA GLY A 194 11.35 -4.98 -7.79
C GLY A 194 11.21 -6.24 -8.67
N PRO A 195 12.27 -6.59 -9.42
CA PRO A 195 12.18 -7.48 -10.58
C PRO A 195 12.05 -8.93 -10.14
N PRO A 196 11.88 -9.83 -11.11
CA PRO A 196 12.36 -11.20 -10.99
C PRO A 196 13.83 -11.24 -10.51
N ALA A 197 14.15 -12.28 -9.76
CA ALA A 197 15.53 -12.58 -9.39
C ALA A 197 15.80 -13.96 -9.99
N ASP A 198 15.98 -13.97 -11.31
CA ASP A 198 16.16 -15.20 -12.10
C ASP A 198 17.48 -15.88 -11.76
N ASP A 199 17.49 -17.21 -11.93
CA ASP A 199 18.68 -18.01 -11.71
C ASP A 199 19.74 -17.69 -12.79
N LYS A 200 21.02 -17.79 -12.41
CA LYS A 200 22.11 -17.35 -13.29
C LYS A 200 22.16 -18.17 -14.57
N GLU A 201 21.83 -19.45 -14.48
CA GLU A 201 21.78 -20.39 -15.58
C GLU A 201 20.72 -19.96 -16.62
N ASP A 202 19.53 -19.57 -16.17
CA ASP A 202 18.44 -19.09 -17.04
C ASP A 202 18.82 -17.78 -17.75
N VAL A 203 19.46 -16.86 -17.03
CA VAL A 203 19.93 -15.57 -17.59
C VAL A 203 21.07 -15.77 -18.60
N GLN A 204 21.85 -16.84 -18.47
CA GLN A 204 22.97 -17.16 -19.35
C GLN A 204 22.57 -18.03 -20.55
N ASP A 205 21.36 -18.62 -20.54
CA ASP A 205 20.85 -19.42 -21.65
C ASP A 205 20.25 -18.51 -22.75
N PRO A 206 20.89 -18.41 -23.95
CA PRO A 206 20.39 -17.55 -25.02
C PRO A 206 19.03 -17.99 -25.57
N GLY A 207 18.71 -19.29 -25.48
CA GLY A 207 17.42 -19.84 -25.88
C GLY A 207 16.30 -19.38 -24.96
N VAL A 208 16.55 -19.34 -23.65
CA VAL A 208 15.60 -18.81 -22.67
C VAL A 208 15.47 -17.30 -22.85
N MET A 209 16.59 -16.56 -22.84
CA MET A 209 16.60 -15.10 -22.94
C MET A 209 15.98 -14.55 -24.23
N LYS A 210 16.04 -15.29 -25.35
CA LYS A 210 15.44 -14.89 -26.62
C LYS A 210 13.93 -15.17 -26.70
N ASN A 211 13.45 -16.18 -25.96
CA ASN A 211 12.08 -16.70 -26.14
C ASN A 211 11.16 -16.46 -24.94
N VAL A 212 11.70 -16.05 -23.79
CA VAL A 212 10.92 -15.85 -22.56
C VAL A 212 11.04 -14.40 -22.09
N TRP A 213 9.91 -13.72 -21.99
CA TRP A 213 9.84 -12.38 -21.41
C TRP A 213 9.89 -12.47 -19.88
N SER A 214 10.81 -11.72 -19.25
CA SER A 214 10.93 -11.60 -17.80
C SER A 214 10.75 -10.14 -17.39
N GLY A 215 9.99 -9.90 -16.33
CA GLY A 215 9.67 -8.57 -15.85
C GLY A 215 8.66 -8.60 -14.70
N TYR A 216 8.04 -7.47 -14.42
CA TYR A 216 6.93 -7.41 -13.49
C TYR A 216 5.83 -6.49 -13.99
N VAL A 217 4.58 -6.86 -13.70
CA VAL A 217 3.38 -6.08 -14.03
C VAL A 217 2.92 -5.38 -12.74
N PRO A 218 3.05 -4.05 -12.61
CA PRO A 218 2.57 -3.32 -11.44
C PRO A 218 1.07 -3.53 -11.20
N LEU A 219 0.67 -3.67 -9.94
CA LEU A 219 -0.73 -3.72 -9.53
C LEU A 219 -0.97 -2.57 -8.55
N VAL A 220 -1.74 -1.57 -8.99
CA VAL A 220 -2.01 -0.35 -8.22
C VAL A 220 -3.49 -0.33 -7.86
N GLU A 221 -3.78 -0.26 -6.56
CA GLU A 221 -5.15 -0.10 -6.06
C GLU A 221 -5.64 1.33 -6.27
N ARG A 222 -6.87 1.47 -6.78
CA ARG A 222 -7.49 2.76 -7.09
C ARG A 222 -8.86 2.89 -6.46
N MET A 223 -9.15 4.07 -5.92
CA MET A 223 -10.50 4.47 -5.58
C MET A 223 -11.19 5.07 -6.81
N GLY A 224 -12.35 4.51 -7.15
CA GLY A 224 -13.22 4.99 -8.22
C GLY A 224 -13.99 6.27 -7.85
N GLN A 225 -14.85 6.72 -8.75
CA GLN A 225 -15.73 7.86 -8.48
C GLN A 225 -16.76 7.53 -7.40
N PRO A 226 -17.05 8.45 -6.45
CA PRO A 226 -18.10 8.25 -5.45
C PRO A 226 -19.46 8.07 -6.12
N ILE A 227 -20.21 7.06 -5.67
CA ILE A 227 -21.56 6.79 -6.16
C ILE A 227 -22.55 7.23 -5.07
N PRO A 228 -23.43 8.21 -5.34
CA PRO A 228 -24.40 8.65 -4.35
C PRO A 228 -25.45 7.58 -4.07
N SER A 229 -25.96 7.54 -2.84
CA SER A 229 -27.13 6.71 -2.52
C SER A 229 -28.39 7.26 -3.21
N ALA A 230 -29.40 6.41 -3.41
CA ALA A 230 -30.65 6.80 -4.06
C ALA A 230 -31.43 7.91 -3.32
N TYR A 231 -31.16 8.12 -2.03
CA TYR A 231 -31.81 9.12 -1.18
C TYR A 231 -30.87 10.29 -0.83
N ASN A 232 -29.66 10.33 -1.39
CA ASN A 232 -28.77 11.47 -1.21
C ASN A 232 -29.37 12.73 -1.84
N GLN A 233 -29.46 13.80 -1.05
CA GLN A 233 -29.99 15.09 -1.51
C GLN A 233 -28.89 16.14 -1.73
N LEU A 234 -27.64 15.84 -1.36
CA LEU A 234 -26.52 16.74 -1.63
C LEU A 234 -26.17 16.68 -3.11
N GLN A 235 -26.10 17.86 -3.74
CA GLN A 235 -25.75 17.98 -5.15
C GLN A 235 -24.28 17.61 -5.39
N ASP A 236 -23.38 18.06 -4.52
CA ASP A 236 -21.94 17.86 -4.66
C ASP A 236 -21.41 16.84 -3.66
N VAL A 237 -20.39 16.09 -4.09
CA VAL A 237 -19.63 15.22 -3.20
C VAL A 237 -18.80 16.09 -2.25
N PRO A 238 -18.90 15.92 -0.92
CA PRO A 238 -18.11 16.69 0.04
C PRO A 238 -16.60 16.58 -0.19
N ASP A 239 -15.86 17.66 0.08
CA ASP A 239 -14.41 17.77 -0.16
C ASP A 239 -13.62 16.62 0.47
N HIS A 240 -13.84 16.32 1.75
CA HIS A 240 -13.15 15.22 2.46
C HIS A 240 -13.29 13.83 1.78
N VAL A 241 -14.37 13.59 1.02
CA VAL A 241 -14.56 12.34 0.26
C VAL A 241 -13.77 12.37 -1.04
N ARG A 242 -13.70 13.52 -1.72
CA ARG A 242 -12.87 13.70 -2.93
C ARG A 242 -11.39 13.67 -2.58
N ASP A 243 -11.00 14.38 -1.53
CA ASP A 243 -9.63 14.48 -1.02
C ASP A 243 -9.11 13.11 -0.60
N LEU A 244 -9.93 12.27 0.06
CA LEU A 244 -9.56 10.88 0.34
C LEU A 244 -9.22 10.13 -0.94
N ARG A 245 -10.08 10.20 -1.95
CA ARG A 245 -9.90 9.47 -3.21
C ARG A 245 -8.61 9.90 -3.90
N GLU A 246 -8.39 11.21 -3.98
CA GLU A 246 -7.22 11.82 -4.63
C GLU A 246 -5.96 11.48 -3.87
N GLY A 247 -5.90 11.75 -2.57
CA GLY A 247 -4.76 11.40 -1.72
C GLY A 247 -4.48 9.90 -1.70
N PHE A 248 -5.51 9.05 -1.65
CA PHE A 248 -5.33 7.60 -1.73
C PHE A 248 -4.68 7.19 -3.06
N ASN A 249 -5.16 7.72 -4.17
CA ASN A 249 -4.63 7.41 -5.49
C ASN A 249 -3.20 7.95 -5.67
N GLU A 250 -2.93 9.18 -5.25
CA GLU A 250 -1.59 9.80 -5.28
C GLU A 250 -0.58 9.02 -4.45
N GLU A 251 -0.95 8.59 -3.25
CA GLU A 251 -0.09 7.75 -2.40
C GLU A 251 0.16 6.37 -3.03
N ALA A 252 -0.85 5.78 -3.68
CA ALA A 252 -0.71 4.51 -4.38
C ALA A 252 0.30 4.64 -5.53
N ASP A 253 0.20 5.74 -6.28
CA ASP A 253 1.16 6.05 -7.35
C ASP A 253 2.55 6.33 -6.81
N ALA A 254 2.69 7.19 -5.81
CA ALA A 254 3.99 7.52 -5.24
C ALA A 254 4.69 6.28 -4.68
N TYR A 255 3.93 5.37 -4.06
CA TYR A 255 4.46 4.09 -3.60
C TYR A 255 4.87 3.20 -4.77
N ASN A 256 4.01 3.02 -5.78
CA ASN A 256 4.32 2.23 -6.95
C ASN A 256 5.52 2.79 -7.73
N ASP A 257 5.56 4.09 -7.95
CA ASP A 257 6.69 4.82 -8.53
C ASP A 257 7.97 4.56 -7.76
N LYS A 258 7.94 4.55 -6.42
CA LYS A 258 9.11 4.22 -5.62
C LYS A 258 9.55 2.77 -5.83
N LEU A 259 8.62 1.83 -6.01
CA LEU A 259 8.94 0.45 -6.33
C LEU A 259 9.51 0.31 -7.75
N VAL A 260 8.93 1.03 -8.71
CA VAL A 260 9.32 1.02 -10.12
C VAL A 260 10.62 1.79 -10.35
N LYS A 261 10.92 2.80 -9.56
CA LYS A 261 12.16 3.62 -9.62
C LYS A 261 13.29 3.06 -8.75
N GLN A 262 13.17 1.83 -8.23
CA GLN A 262 14.34 1.10 -7.70
C GLN A 262 15.33 0.69 -8.81
N TYR A 263 15.09 1.11 -10.06
CA TYR A 263 16.04 1.01 -11.15
C TYR A 263 16.49 2.40 -11.57
N SER A 264 17.80 2.50 -11.77
CA SER A 264 18.54 3.64 -12.30
C SER A 264 18.58 3.66 -13.83
N GLU A 265 17.78 2.83 -14.50
CA GLU A 265 17.81 2.75 -15.95
C GLU A 265 16.76 3.68 -16.57
N PRO A 266 17.13 4.40 -17.64
CA PRO A 266 16.22 5.30 -18.34
C PRO A 266 14.95 4.58 -18.83
N TYR A 267 13.83 5.30 -18.89
CA TYR A 267 12.67 4.85 -19.67
C TYR A 267 13.12 4.63 -21.12
N ARG A 268 12.93 3.42 -21.64
CA ARG A 268 13.28 3.04 -23.02
C ARG A 268 12.00 2.95 -23.84
N LEU A 269 11.90 3.78 -24.87
CA LEU A 269 10.78 3.84 -25.81
C LEU A 269 11.16 3.09 -27.08
N TYR A 270 10.37 2.07 -27.43
CA TYR A 270 10.69 1.14 -28.51
C TYR A 270 10.06 1.63 -29.81
N ASN A 271 10.88 2.24 -30.67
CA ASN A 271 10.48 2.70 -31.99
C ASN A 271 10.98 1.77 -33.12
N THR A 272 10.74 0.45 -33.09
CA THR A 272 10.88 -0.48 -34.25
C THR A 272 10.19 -1.83 -33.91
N HIS A 273 9.56 -2.63 -34.82
CA HIS A 273 9.93 -3.08 -36.17
C HIS A 273 8.69 -3.34 -37.05
N ILE A 274 8.64 -2.75 -38.25
CA ILE A 274 8.17 -3.47 -39.45
C ILE A 274 9.46 -3.79 -40.20
N SER A 275 9.74 -5.07 -40.49
CA SER A 275 10.90 -5.42 -41.31
C SER A 275 10.66 -4.85 -42.71
N GLU A 276 11.58 -4.00 -43.18
CA GLU A 276 11.54 -3.28 -44.46
C GLU A 276 10.39 -2.24 -44.55
N TYR A 277 10.75 -0.95 -44.59
CA TYR A 277 9.81 0.10 -44.95
C TYR A 277 10.09 0.56 -46.39
N GLU A 278 9.03 0.71 -47.18
CA GLU A 278 9.16 1.28 -48.53
C GLU A 278 9.47 2.78 -48.42
N LEU A 279 10.59 3.20 -49.02
CA LEU A 279 10.95 4.62 -49.15
C LEU A 279 9.84 5.36 -49.93
N GLY A 280 9.20 6.34 -49.28
CA GLY A 280 8.13 7.14 -49.87
C GLY A 280 6.70 6.62 -49.61
N SER A 281 6.52 5.61 -48.75
CA SER A 281 5.19 5.14 -48.36
C SER A 281 4.49 6.08 -47.38
N PRO A 282 3.19 6.40 -47.56
CA PRO A 282 2.39 7.16 -46.60
C PRO A 282 1.85 6.31 -45.44
N VAL A 283 2.22 5.02 -45.35
CA VAL A 283 1.80 4.12 -44.27
C VAL A 283 2.44 4.54 -42.94
N THR A 284 1.64 4.64 -41.90
CA THR A 284 2.08 5.04 -40.55
C THR A 284 2.97 3.97 -39.91
N LEU A 285 4.16 4.36 -39.47
CA LEU A 285 4.99 3.58 -38.55
C LEU A 285 4.43 3.65 -37.13
N TYR A 286 4.51 2.55 -36.38
CA TYR A 286 4.31 2.58 -34.93
C TYR A 286 5.52 3.24 -34.28
N GLY A 287 5.30 4.33 -33.55
CA GLY A 287 6.35 5.03 -32.82
C GLY A 287 5.76 5.76 -31.61
N ASP A 288 6.50 5.72 -30.52
CA ASP A 288 6.28 6.54 -29.33
C ASP A 288 6.62 8.00 -29.67
N ILE A 289 5.68 8.90 -29.39
CA ILE A 289 5.87 10.35 -29.50
C ILE A 289 5.89 10.92 -28.09
N PRO A 290 7.05 10.95 -27.41
CA PRO A 290 7.09 11.33 -26.02
C PRO A 290 6.85 12.83 -25.82
N PHE A 291 5.93 13.12 -24.90
CA PHE A 291 5.65 14.45 -24.40
C PHE A 291 5.67 14.43 -22.87
N MET A 292 6.51 15.28 -22.30
CA MET A 292 6.68 15.40 -20.85
C MET A 292 6.22 16.77 -20.37
N GLN A 293 5.50 16.81 -19.26
CA GLN A 293 5.06 18.04 -18.61
C GLN A 293 5.50 18.05 -17.15
N ALA A 294 5.96 19.20 -16.68
CA ALA A 294 6.25 19.48 -15.28
C ALA A 294 5.51 20.74 -14.85
N HIS A 295 4.85 20.71 -13.69
CA HIS A 295 4.10 21.85 -13.18
C HIS A 295 4.38 22.07 -11.69
N ARG A 296 4.41 23.34 -11.28
CA ARG A 296 4.36 23.81 -9.89
C ARG A 296 3.53 25.10 -9.83
N LYS A 297 3.19 25.55 -8.62
CA LYS A 297 2.25 26.66 -8.37
C LYS A 297 2.46 27.89 -9.28
N ASP A 298 3.71 28.24 -9.58
CA ASP A 298 4.07 29.43 -10.36
C ASP A 298 4.92 29.12 -11.63
N SER A 299 4.97 27.87 -12.10
CA SER A 299 5.78 27.51 -13.27
C SER A 299 5.30 26.22 -13.94
N TYR A 300 5.32 26.22 -15.26
CA TYR A 300 4.97 25.09 -16.11
C TYR A 300 6.07 24.91 -17.16
N VAL A 301 6.49 23.67 -17.40
CA VAL A 301 7.44 23.35 -18.46
C VAL A 301 6.94 22.11 -19.20
N GLY A 302 6.89 22.18 -20.52
CA GLY A 302 6.63 21.04 -21.40
C GLY A 302 7.83 20.77 -22.30
N LEU A 303 8.10 19.49 -22.58
CA LEU A 303 9.10 19.06 -23.55
C LEU A 303 8.46 18.03 -24.46
N PHE A 304 8.41 18.35 -25.75
CA PHE A 304 8.04 17.44 -26.82
C PHE A 304 9.31 17.03 -27.56
N TRP A 305 9.51 15.72 -27.71
CA TRP A 305 10.71 15.13 -28.28
C TRP A 305 10.32 14.14 -29.37
N LEU A 306 10.23 14.61 -30.62
CA LEU A 306 9.87 13.77 -31.74
C LEU A 306 11.15 13.23 -32.40
N ASN A 307 11.40 11.95 -32.19
CA ASN A 307 12.48 11.21 -32.84
C ASN A 307 12.00 9.79 -33.15
N ALA A 308 12.22 9.34 -34.38
CA ALA A 308 11.82 8.02 -34.85
C ALA A 308 12.74 6.88 -34.40
N ALA A 309 13.90 7.17 -33.83
CA ALA A 309 14.82 6.19 -33.28
C ALA A 309 14.43 5.80 -31.85
N GLU A 310 15.04 4.71 -31.39
CA GLU A 310 14.97 4.28 -30.00
C GLU A 310 15.43 5.41 -29.07
N THR A 311 14.63 5.70 -28.04
CA THR A 311 14.82 6.85 -27.17
C THR A 311 14.84 6.45 -25.70
N TRP A 312 15.84 6.94 -24.98
CA TRP A 312 16.03 6.81 -23.55
C TRP A 312 15.75 8.12 -22.85
N ILE A 313 14.97 8.06 -21.76
CA ILE A 313 14.61 9.20 -20.93
C ILE A 313 14.94 8.88 -19.48
N ASP A 314 15.95 9.52 -18.93
CA ASP A 314 16.24 9.46 -17.50
C ASP A 314 15.53 10.63 -16.77
N ILE A 315 15.02 10.36 -15.57
CA ILE A 315 14.35 11.35 -14.72
C ILE A 315 14.92 11.25 -13.32
N THR A 316 15.80 12.19 -12.98
CA THR A 316 16.41 12.28 -11.66
C THR A 316 15.73 13.36 -10.83
N LYS A 317 15.13 12.98 -9.69
CA LYS A 317 14.58 13.94 -8.72
C LYS A 317 15.58 14.20 -7.59
N THR A 318 16.01 15.44 -7.41
CA THR A 318 16.85 15.88 -6.29
C THR A 318 16.01 16.64 -5.27
N LYS A 319 15.97 16.14 -4.03
CA LYS A 319 15.21 16.75 -2.94
C LYS A 319 16.16 17.40 -1.94
N THR A 320 15.98 18.69 -1.71
CA THR A 320 16.59 19.44 -0.60
C THR A 320 15.55 19.62 0.52
N LYS A 321 15.95 20.20 1.67
CA LYS A 321 15.01 20.45 2.79
C LYS A 321 13.85 21.39 2.41
N THR A 322 14.03 22.23 1.39
CA THR A 322 13.09 23.29 1.02
C THR A 322 12.55 23.16 -0.39
N ASP A 323 13.16 22.36 -1.26
CA ASP A 323 12.78 22.29 -2.67
C ASP A 323 12.98 20.91 -3.29
N THR A 324 12.18 20.58 -4.31
CA THR A 324 12.30 19.32 -5.08
C THR A 324 12.53 19.66 -6.55
N ASN A 325 13.73 19.41 -7.04
CA ASN A 325 14.08 19.60 -8.44
C ASN A 325 13.92 18.29 -9.21
N THR A 326 13.43 18.39 -10.46
CA THR A 326 13.35 17.27 -11.40
C THR A 326 14.26 17.60 -12.57
N ASN A 327 15.28 16.76 -12.79
CA ASN A 327 16.17 16.83 -13.94
C ASN A 327 15.80 15.68 -14.89
N THR A 328 15.85 15.94 -16.19
CA THR A 328 15.55 14.94 -17.21
C THR A 328 16.69 14.91 -18.23
N GLN A 329 17.06 13.71 -18.67
CA GLN A 329 18.08 13.51 -19.71
C GLN A 329 17.49 12.65 -20.81
N TRP A 330 17.60 13.13 -22.05
CA TRP A 330 16.99 12.53 -23.22
C TRP A 330 18.08 12.15 -24.22
N ILE A 331 18.04 10.91 -24.71
CA ILE A 331 19.01 10.38 -25.66
C ILE A 331 18.23 9.58 -26.69
N SER A 332 18.44 9.86 -27.98
CA SER A 332 17.94 9.01 -29.07
C SER A 332 19.14 8.41 -29.81
N GLU A 333 19.02 7.16 -30.25
CA GLU A 333 20.13 6.43 -30.89
C GLU A 333 20.64 7.14 -32.16
N ALA A 334 19.73 7.63 -33.00
CA ALA A 334 20.01 8.30 -34.27
C ALA A 334 18.78 9.12 -34.74
N GLY A 335 18.78 9.58 -35.99
CA GLY A 335 17.61 10.17 -36.65
C GLY A 335 17.48 11.69 -36.53
N THR A 336 16.46 12.23 -37.20
CA THR A 336 16.09 13.64 -37.12
C THR A 336 15.31 13.88 -35.84
N LEU A 337 15.63 14.97 -35.15
CA LEU A 337 15.03 15.34 -33.88
C LEU A 337 14.27 16.67 -34.03
N ASP A 338 12.96 16.63 -33.81
CA ASP A 338 12.14 17.84 -33.63
C ASP A 338 11.85 18.04 -32.15
N VAL A 339 12.33 19.15 -31.58
CA VAL A 339 12.13 19.48 -30.16
C VAL A 339 11.27 20.73 -30.03
N LEU A 340 10.20 20.65 -29.22
CA LEU A 340 9.46 21.81 -28.76
C LEU A 340 9.54 21.91 -27.24
N ILE A 341 9.93 23.09 -26.75
CA ILE A 341 9.96 23.42 -25.33
C ILE A 341 8.85 24.43 -25.06
N PHE A 342 7.98 24.10 -24.11
CA PHE A 342 6.90 24.97 -23.63
C PHE A 342 7.34 25.51 -22.26
N LEU A 343 7.32 26.82 -22.07
CA LEU A 343 7.75 27.50 -20.83
C LEU A 343 6.65 28.38 -20.26
#